data_AF-N8RNF6-F1
#
_entry.id   AF-N8RNF6-F1
#
_cell.length_a   1.000
_cell.length_b   1.000
_cell.length_c   1.000
_cell.angle_alpha   90.00
_cell.angle_beta   90.00
_cell.angle_gamma   90.00
#
_symmetry.space_group_name_H-M   'P 1'
#
loop_
_entity.id
_entity.type
_entity.pdbx_description
1 polymer ?
#
loop_
_entity_poly.entity_id
_entity_poly.type
_entity_poly.pdbx_seq_one_letter_code
_entity_poly.pdbx_strand_id
1 'polypeptide(L)'
;MSMNNKQRWMGGVVLLGGGVLLAALLFKGNEEIEQDKTQTTVTHPIPKTETQPKIAQPAQEGEMVSLQPLAVDVETEKRLLDEQKRAREKAVAEQEARAAEFLKMQQGAEAAAARKAAEEYAAINARRTAAQESSDNIPPELVEDDQAKAQRFAEEKRKLEEKKKAEQQKVEQQKTDAEKKLAEDKRKAEADKKAEEDKRKAEADKKAIEEKKRKAEDDARKVAEDKRKAEVEKKAAAEEKRKAEADKKAEEDKRKAEAEKKAAAEEKKRKTEEDAKKKAEAEKARQLLENGDKNWMVQVALAANQANADTVVSKLRAKGYKVTTSPTSKGIRIMVGPSKDRETADAARKKITSDESLNMKSAWVIDWVPLDQR
;
A
#
# COMPACT_ATOMS: atom_id res chain seq x y z
N MET A 1 -35.80 -59.46 -0.12
CA MET A 1 -35.31 -58.44 0.83
C MET A 1 -35.24 -57.11 0.09
N SER A 2 -36.10 -56.15 0.45
CA SER A 2 -36.16 -54.83 -0.19
C SER A 2 -35.03 -53.97 0.34
N MET A 3 -34.07 -53.59 -0.51
CA MET A 3 -32.98 -52.70 -0.13
C MET A 3 -33.44 -51.23 -0.21
N ASN A 4 -33.34 -50.55 0.92
CA ASN A 4 -33.75 -49.16 1.12
C ASN A 4 -33.07 -48.20 0.14
N ASN A 5 -33.86 -47.43 -0.62
CA ASN A 5 -33.38 -46.43 -1.57
C ASN A 5 -32.45 -45.37 -0.95
N LYS A 6 -32.51 -45.15 0.37
CA LYS A 6 -31.59 -44.26 1.11
C LYS A 6 -30.14 -44.74 1.11
N GLN A 7 -29.90 -46.05 1.13
CA GLN A 7 -28.53 -46.62 1.08
C GLN A 7 -27.92 -46.50 -0.32
N ARG A 8 -28.74 -46.59 -1.39
CA ARG A 8 -28.29 -46.42 -2.77
C ARG A 8 -27.97 -44.96 -3.09
N TRP A 9 -28.71 -44.02 -2.51
CA TRP A 9 -28.48 -42.59 -2.68
C TRP A 9 -27.23 -42.11 -1.93
N MET A 10 -27.03 -42.57 -0.68
CA MET A 10 -25.79 -42.25 0.05
C MET A 10 -24.56 -42.94 -0.55
N GLY A 11 -24.69 -44.16 -1.08
CA GLY A 11 -23.60 -44.81 -1.82
C GLY A 11 -23.20 -44.07 -3.10
N GLY A 12 -24.16 -43.48 -3.82
CA GLY A 12 -23.90 -42.70 -5.03
C GLY A 12 -23.16 -41.38 -4.76
N VAL A 13 -23.48 -40.70 -3.65
CA VAL A 13 -22.82 -39.45 -3.27
C VAL A 13 -21.39 -39.70 -2.77
N VAL A 14 -21.14 -40.82 -2.07
CA VAL A 14 -19.79 -41.19 -1.61
C VAL A 14 -18.90 -41.65 -2.77
N LEU A 15 -19.44 -42.35 -3.76
CA LEU A 15 -18.67 -42.75 -4.96
C LEU A 15 -18.34 -41.56 -5.88
N LEU A 16 -19.25 -40.60 -6.04
CA LEU A 16 -18.99 -39.39 -6.84
C LEU A 16 -18.09 -38.39 -6.10
N GLY A 17 -18.27 -38.22 -4.79
CA GLY A 17 -17.37 -37.37 -3.98
C GLY A 17 -15.98 -37.96 -3.79
N GLY A 18 -15.89 -39.28 -3.62
CA GLY A 18 -14.62 -40.00 -3.52
C GLY A 18 -13.84 -40.04 -4.85
N GLY A 19 -14.55 -40.19 -5.98
CA GLY A 19 -13.93 -40.21 -7.31
C GLY A 19 -13.26 -38.88 -7.69
N VAL A 20 -13.85 -37.74 -7.32
CA VAL A 20 -13.28 -36.41 -7.59
C VAL A 20 -12.06 -36.15 -6.71
N LEU A 21 -12.07 -36.57 -5.44
CA LEU A 21 -10.93 -36.41 -4.54
C LEU A 21 -9.75 -37.29 -4.95
N LEU A 22 -10.02 -38.52 -5.40
CA LEU A 22 -8.98 -39.47 -5.84
C LEU A 22 -8.42 -39.09 -7.21
N ALA A 23 -9.23 -38.54 -8.12
CA ALA A 23 -8.77 -37.96 -9.38
C ALA A 23 -7.92 -36.69 -9.16
N ALA A 24 -8.29 -35.83 -8.20
CA ALA A 24 -7.49 -34.67 -7.83
C ALA A 24 -6.14 -35.07 -7.24
N LEU A 25 -6.08 -36.11 -6.39
CA LEU A 25 -4.81 -36.59 -5.83
C LEU A 25 -3.92 -37.25 -6.88
N LEU A 26 -4.50 -37.94 -7.86
CA LEU A 26 -3.76 -38.57 -8.96
C LEU A 26 -3.23 -37.54 -9.98
N PHE A 27 -3.97 -36.46 -10.23
CA PHE A 27 -3.49 -35.35 -11.06
C PHE A 27 -2.47 -34.46 -10.34
N LYS A 28 -2.60 -34.29 -9.02
CA LYS A 28 -1.67 -33.51 -8.18
C LYS A 28 -0.32 -34.22 -7.95
N GLY A 29 -0.28 -35.56 -8.06
CA GLY A 29 0.96 -36.34 -7.92
C GLY A 29 1.75 -36.54 -9.22
N ASN A 30 1.16 -36.23 -10.38
CA ASN A 30 1.83 -36.43 -11.68
C ASN A 30 2.53 -35.17 -12.21
N GLU A 31 2.30 -33.99 -11.62
CA GLU A 31 3.00 -32.74 -11.97
C GLU A 31 4.37 -32.58 -11.26
N GLU A 32 4.75 -33.50 -10.35
CA GLU A 32 6.00 -33.42 -9.58
C GLU A 32 7.17 -34.28 -10.13
N ILE A 33 7.02 -34.96 -11.27
CA ILE A 33 8.05 -35.89 -11.80
C ILE A 33 8.73 -35.42 -13.12
N GLU A 34 8.30 -34.31 -13.74
CA GLU A 34 8.87 -33.85 -15.03
C GLU A 34 9.59 -32.48 -14.98
N GLN A 35 10.20 -32.09 -13.85
CA GLN A 35 11.04 -30.87 -13.77
C GLN A 35 12.48 -31.07 -13.30
N ASP A 36 13.02 -32.30 -13.34
CA ASP A 36 14.41 -32.56 -12.91
C ASP A 36 15.39 -32.87 -14.06
N LYS A 37 15.18 -32.29 -15.25
CA LYS A 37 16.09 -32.52 -16.39
C LYS A 37 16.22 -31.39 -17.41
N THR A 38 16.48 -30.17 -16.96
CA THR A 38 17.21 -29.17 -17.76
C THR A 38 17.93 -28.16 -16.85
N GLN A 39 19.13 -28.54 -16.40
CA GLN A 39 20.17 -27.57 -16.03
C GLN A 39 20.59 -26.72 -17.23
N THR A 40 21.27 -25.61 -16.91
CA THR A 40 22.00 -24.63 -17.77
C THR A 40 21.10 -23.42 -18.08
N THR A 41 21.28 -22.20 -17.55
CA THR A 41 22.44 -21.48 -16.99
C THR A 41 21.89 -20.14 -16.52
N VAL A 42 22.12 -19.71 -15.26
CA VAL A 42 22.55 -18.34 -14.94
C VAL A 42 23.25 -18.36 -13.58
N THR A 43 24.52 -18.00 -13.67
CA THR A 43 25.54 -17.74 -12.68
C THR A 43 25.10 -16.69 -11.64
N HIS A 44 25.14 -17.04 -10.35
CA HIS A 44 25.39 -16.05 -9.30
C HIS A 44 26.85 -16.23 -8.85
N PRO A 45 27.75 -15.25 -9.06
CA PRO A 45 29.08 -15.34 -8.49
C PRO A 45 29.01 -14.99 -6.99
N ILE A 46 29.16 -16.00 -6.15
CA ILE A 46 29.71 -15.83 -4.81
C ILE A 46 31.23 -15.94 -4.97
N PRO A 47 32.03 -14.87 -4.81
CA PRO A 47 33.46 -15.03 -4.67
C PRO A 47 33.74 -15.74 -3.33
N LYS A 48 34.01 -17.05 -3.41
CA LYS A 48 34.78 -17.75 -2.39
C LYS A 48 36.25 -17.43 -2.66
N THR A 49 36.85 -16.56 -1.86
CA THR A 49 38.30 -16.52 -1.75
C THR A 49 38.69 -17.33 -0.51
N GLU A 50 39.67 -18.20 -0.75
CA GLU A 50 40.16 -19.26 0.10
C GLU A 50 40.66 -18.78 1.46
N THR A 51 40.40 -19.56 2.50
CA THR A 51 41.19 -19.55 3.73
C THR A 51 42.31 -20.59 3.62
N GLN A 52 43.56 -20.10 3.56
CA GLN A 52 44.72 -20.73 4.20
C GLN A 52 45.55 -19.64 4.93
N PRO A 53 46.35 -20.00 5.94
CA PRO A 53 46.26 -19.36 7.26
C PRO A 53 47.34 -18.29 7.54
N LYS A 54 47.07 -17.56 8.63
CA LYS A 54 48.04 -16.95 9.57
C LYS A 54 48.53 -15.52 9.24
N ILE A 55 48.13 -14.56 10.09
CA ILE A 55 48.97 -13.75 11.02
C ILE A 55 48.34 -12.36 11.26
N ALA A 56 48.20 -12.01 12.54
CA ALA A 56 48.13 -10.69 13.18
C ALA A 56 46.90 -9.75 12.99
N GLN A 57 46.23 -9.47 14.11
CA GLN A 57 45.54 -8.21 14.45
C GLN A 57 46.54 -7.03 14.50
N PRO A 58 46.14 -5.72 14.55
CA PRO A 58 44.86 -5.18 15.07
C PRO A 58 44.22 -3.95 14.36
N ALA A 59 42.99 -3.65 14.81
CA ALA A 59 42.31 -2.34 14.93
C ALA A 59 42.06 -1.46 13.68
N GLN A 60 40.78 -1.09 13.45
CA GLN A 60 40.18 0.27 13.36
C GLN A 60 38.65 0.10 13.12
N GLU A 61 37.80 0.37 14.11
CA GLU A 61 36.91 1.55 14.18
C GLU A 61 35.94 1.74 12.99
N GLY A 62 34.67 1.39 13.25
CA GLY A 62 33.49 2.17 12.86
C GLY A 62 33.09 2.26 11.39
N GLU A 63 32.22 1.35 10.92
CA GLU A 63 31.28 1.69 9.84
C GLU A 63 29.95 0.97 10.04
N MET A 64 28.93 1.74 10.40
CA MET A 64 27.55 1.25 10.49
C MET A 64 27.05 0.96 9.07
N VAL A 65 26.85 -0.33 8.76
CA VAL A 65 26.15 -0.75 7.54
C VAL A 65 24.70 -0.27 7.65
N SER A 66 24.39 0.83 6.98
CA SER A 66 23.04 1.34 6.77
C SER A 66 22.23 0.33 5.96
N LEU A 67 21.40 -0.45 6.65
CA LEU A 67 20.31 -1.23 6.03
C LEU A 67 19.27 -0.24 5.46
N GLN A 68 19.44 0.16 4.20
CA GLN A 68 18.37 0.82 3.46
C GLN A 68 17.26 -0.22 3.20
N PRO A 69 16.01 0.03 3.64
CA PRO A 69 14.91 -0.83 3.23
C PRO A 69 14.69 -0.62 1.73
N LEU A 70 14.79 -1.70 0.94
CA LEU A 70 14.33 -1.73 -0.45
C LEU A 70 12.81 -1.46 -0.43
N ALA A 71 12.43 -0.20 -0.49
CA ALA A 71 11.08 0.20 -0.84
C ALA A 71 10.92 -0.14 -2.32
N VAL A 72 10.41 -1.33 -2.59
CA VAL A 72 9.96 -1.72 -3.93
C VAL A 72 8.94 -0.66 -4.36
N ASP A 73 9.27 0.05 -5.43
CA ASP A 73 8.50 1.20 -5.90
C ASP A 73 7.06 0.75 -6.24
N VAL A 74 6.09 1.33 -5.54
CA VAL A 74 4.65 1.00 -5.60
C VAL A 74 4.11 1.13 -7.02
N GLU A 75 4.72 2.00 -7.83
CA GLU A 75 4.35 2.20 -9.23
C GLU A 75 4.69 0.99 -10.10
N THR A 76 5.81 0.32 -9.82
CA THR A 76 6.22 -0.90 -10.53
C THR A 76 5.32 -2.08 -10.20
N GLU A 77 4.90 -2.27 -8.94
CA GLU A 77 3.94 -3.32 -8.58
C GLU A 77 2.57 -3.09 -9.20
N LYS A 78 2.12 -1.83 -9.24
CA LYS A 78 0.85 -1.49 -9.87
C LYS A 78 0.86 -1.82 -11.36
N ARG A 79 1.97 -1.52 -12.06
CA ARG A 79 2.13 -1.90 -13.47
C ARG A 79 2.13 -3.41 -13.67
N LEU A 80 2.81 -4.15 -12.79
CA LEU A 80 2.85 -5.61 -12.87
C LEU A 80 1.45 -6.24 -12.66
N LEU A 81 0.68 -5.70 -11.71
CA LEU A 81 -0.69 -6.15 -11.44
C LEU A 81 -1.65 -5.83 -12.58
N ASP A 82 -1.55 -4.63 -13.16
CA ASP A 82 -2.37 -4.24 -14.30
C ASP A 82 -2.02 -5.04 -15.56
N GLU A 83 -0.74 -5.36 -15.76
CA GLU A 83 -0.29 -6.27 -16.82
C GLU A 83 -0.80 -7.70 -16.61
N GLN A 84 -0.77 -8.21 -15.38
CA GLN A 84 -1.32 -9.52 -15.04
C GLN A 84 -2.84 -9.58 -15.26
N LYS A 85 -3.58 -8.53 -14.88
CA LYS A 85 -5.03 -8.43 -15.17
C LYS A 85 -5.28 -8.43 -16.66
N ARG A 86 -4.55 -7.61 -17.43
CA ARG A 86 -4.69 -7.54 -18.88
C ARG A 86 -4.37 -8.87 -19.56
N ALA A 87 -3.39 -9.61 -19.06
CA ALA A 87 -3.07 -10.95 -19.56
C ALA A 87 -4.21 -11.94 -19.30
N ARG A 88 -4.83 -11.90 -18.11
CA ARG A 88 -5.99 -12.74 -17.77
C ARG A 88 -7.22 -12.38 -18.61
N GLU A 89 -7.52 -11.10 -18.75
CA GLU A 89 -8.62 -10.63 -19.60
C GLU A 89 -8.42 -11.04 -21.06
N LYS A 90 -7.20 -10.94 -21.59
CA LYS A 90 -6.88 -11.38 -22.93
C LYS A 90 -7.07 -12.89 -23.11
N ALA A 91 -6.66 -13.70 -22.13
CA ALA A 91 -6.84 -15.15 -22.18
C ALA A 91 -8.32 -15.54 -22.14
N VAL A 92 -9.13 -14.86 -21.33
CA VAL A 92 -10.59 -15.07 -21.27
C VAL A 92 -11.25 -14.64 -22.58
N ALA A 93 -10.90 -13.46 -23.11
CA ALA A 93 -11.43 -12.99 -24.39
C ALA A 93 -11.08 -13.93 -25.55
N GLU A 94 -9.88 -14.54 -25.55
CA GLU A 94 -9.50 -15.54 -26.55
C GLU A 94 -10.30 -16.84 -26.42
N GLN A 95 -10.55 -17.32 -25.19
CA GLN A 95 -11.43 -18.47 -24.97
C GLN A 95 -12.87 -18.19 -25.40
N GLU A 96 -13.40 -17.01 -25.07
CA GLU A 96 -14.73 -16.59 -25.49
C GLU A 96 -14.84 -16.46 -27.02
N ALA A 97 -13.81 -15.93 -27.68
CA ALA A 97 -13.77 -15.85 -29.13
C ALA A 97 -13.75 -17.25 -29.78
N ARG A 98 -12.95 -18.19 -29.26
CA ARG A 98 -12.94 -19.59 -29.73
C ARG A 98 -14.28 -20.28 -29.49
N ALA A 99 -14.92 -20.05 -28.35
CA ALA A 99 -16.24 -20.61 -28.06
C ALA A 99 -17.30 -20.04 -29.01
N ALA A 100 -17.26 -18.73 -29.28
CA ALA A 100 -18.16 -18.08 -30.23
C ALA A 100 -17.95 -18.58 -31.67
N GLU A 101 -16.70 -18.81 -32.07
CA GLU A 101 -16.37 -19.40 -33.38
C GLU A 101 -16.92 -20.83 -33.49
N PHE A 102 -16.75 -21.64 -32.45
CA PHE A 102 -17.29 -23.00 -32.43
C PHE A 102 -18.83 -23.02 -32.53
N LEU A 103 -19.51 -22.15 -31.78
CA LEU A 103 -20.96 -22.00 -31.87
C LEU A 103 -21.41 -21.53 -33.25
N LYS A 104 -20.68 -20.59 -33.85
CA LYS A 104 -20.97 -20.11 -35.21
C LYS A 104 -20.76 -21.21 -36.26
N MET A 105 -19.72 -22.02 -36.11
CA MET A 105 -19.48 -23.18 -36.95
C MET A 105 -20.59 -24.22 -36.81
N GLN A 106 -21.06 -24.48 -35.58
CA GLN A 106 -22.18 -25.38 -35.30
C GLN A 106 -23.48 -24.88 -35.94
N GLN A 107 -23.81 -23.59 -35.77
CA GLN A 107 -24.98 -22.98 -36.39
C GLN A 107 -24.89 -22.97 -37.92
N GLY A 108 -23.68 -22.75 -38.47
CA GLY A 108 -23.43 -22.83 -39.91
C GLY A 108 -23.64 -24.24 -40.45
N ALA A 109 -23.17 -25.27 -39.74
CA ALA A 109 -23.37 -26.66 -40.09
C ALA A 109 -24.85 -27.06 -40.01
N GLU A 110 -25.56 -26.64 -38.97
CA GLU A 110 -26.99 -26.88 -38.82
C GLU A 110 -27.80 -26.18 -39.92
N ALA A 111 -27.49 -24.91 -40.24
CA ALA A 111 -28.12 -24.18 -41.33
C ALA A 111 -27.85 -24.82 -42.70
N ALA A 112 -26.63 -25.32 -42.92
CA ALA A 112 -26.28 -26.03 -44.15
C ALA A 112 -27.03 -27.37 -44.26
N ALA A 113 -27.15 -28.12 -43.15
CA ALA A 113 -27.93 -29.36 -43.11
C ALA A 113 -29.42 -29.10 -43.37
N ALA A 114 -29.99 -28.05 -42.77
CA ALA A 114 -31.38 -27.65 -43.00
C ALA A 114 -31.64 -27.25 -44.46
N ARG A 115 -30.70 -26.51 -45.09
CA ARG A 115 -30.79 -26.18 -46.52
C ARG A 115 -30.75 -27.43 -47.41
N LYS A 116 -29.81 -28.34 -47.15
CA LYS A 116 -29.71 -29.60 -47.90
C LYS A 116 -30.97 -30.46 -47.76
N ALA A 117 -31.54 -30.53 -46.56
CA ALA A 117 -32.80 -31.25 -46.31
C ALA A 117 -33.99 -30.60 -47.03
N ALA A 118 -34.06 -29.26 -47.07
CA ALA A 118 -35.11 -28.55 -47.80
C ALA A 118 -35.00 -28.74 -49.31
N GLU A 119 -33.78 -28.72 -49.86
CA GLU A 119 -33.51 -29.00 -51.27
C GLU A 119 -33.91 -30.43 -51.65
N GLU A 120 -33.57 -31.42 -50.81
CA GLU A 120 -33.94 -32.82 -51.04
C GLU A 120 -35.47 -33.02 -51.00
N TYR A 121 -36.14 -32.39 -50.04
CA TYR A 121 -37.60 -32.42 -49.95
C TYR A 121 -38.28 -31.78 -51.18
N ALA A 122 -37.75 -30.63 -51.64
CA ALA A 122 -38.22 -29.98 -52.85
C ALA A 122 -38.03 -30.86 -54.10
N ALA A 123 -36.88 -31.54 -54.22
CA ALA A 123 -36.60 -32.45 -55.33
C ALA A 123 -37.53 -33.68 -55.33
N ILE A 124 -37.86 -34.23 -54.16
CA ILE A 124 -38.82 -35.34 -54.03
C ILE A 124 -40.22 -34.90 -54.46
N ASN A 125 -40.67 -33.73 -54.03
CA ASN A 125 -41.97 -33.20 -54.44
C ASN A 125 -42.03 -32.94 -55.95
N ALA A 126 -40.98 -32.38 -56.54
CA ALA A 126 -40.90 -32.16 -57.99
C ALA A 126 -40.94 -33.48 -58.79
N ARG A 127 -40.28 -34.55 -58.30
CA ARG A 127 -40.36 -35.88 -58.93
C ARG A 127 -41.76 -36.48 -58.84
N ARG A 128 -42.43 -36.29 -57.70
CA ARG A 128 -43.80 -36.78 -57.50
C ARG A 128 -44.80 -36.11 -58.44
N THR A 129 -44.71 -34.79 -58.60
CA THR A 129 -45.58 -34.05 -59.52
C THR A 129 -45.33 -34.43 -60.97
N ALA A 130 -44.06 -34.52 -61.39
CA ALA A 130 -43.71 -34.93 -62.75
C ALA A 130 -44.18 -36.36 -63.12
N ALA A 131 -44.23 -37.28 -62.14
CA ALA A 131 -44.75 -38.63 -62.34
C ALA A 131 -46.29 -38.70 -62.44
N GLN A 132 -47.02 -37.71 -61.90
CA GLN A 132 -48.48 -37.63 -62.03
C GLN A 132 -48.91 -37.02 -63.37
N GLU A 133 -48.08 -36.15 -63.95
CA GLU A 133 -48.36 -35.50 -65.24
C GLU A 133 -48.09 -36.41 -66.45
N SER A 134 -47.31 -37.50 -66.29
CA SER A 134 -46.95 -38.41 -67.39
C SER A 134 -47.94 -39.58 -67.61
N SER A 135 -49.01 -39.69 -66.81
CA SER A 135 -49.92 -40.86 -66.86
C SER A 135 -51.28 -40.64 -67.52
N ASP A 136 -51.54 -39.50 -68.19
CA ASP A 136 -52.86 -39.17 -68.77
C ASP A 136 -52.80 -38.98 -70.30
N ASN A 137 -52.87 -40.08 -71.07
CA ASN A 137 -52.98 -40.03 -72.54
C ASN A 137 -53.60 -41.32 -73.12
N ILE A 138 -54.93 -41.38 -73.30
CA ILE A 138 -55.63 -42.44 -74.06
C ILE A 138 -56.79 -41.82 -74.88
N PRO A 139 -56.78 -41.85 -76.23
CA PRO A 139 -57.88 -41.38 -77.08
C PRO A 139 -58.89 -42.51 -77.44
N PRO A 140 -60.20 -42.21 -77.69
CA PRO A 140 -61.22 -43.23 -77.95
C PRO A 140 -61.46 -43.52 -79.45
N GLU A 141 -61.86 -44.76 -79.77
CA GLU A 141 -62.10 -45.27 -81.14
C GLU A 141 -63.61 -45.37 -81.52
N LEU A 142 -63.80 -45.67 -82.81
CA LEU A 142 -64.94 -45.56 -83.74
C LEU A 142 -66.26 -46.34 -83.46
N VAL A 143 -67.38 -45.67 -83.78
CA VAL A 143 -68.53 -46.00 -84.68
C VAL A 143 -69.10 -47.45 -84.74
N GLU A 144 -70.42 -47.59 -84.56
CA GLU A 144 -71.21 -48.84 -84.70
C GLU A 144 -72.41 -48.71 -85.69
N ASP A 145 -72.89 -49.83 -86.26
CA ASP A 145 -74.09 -50.07 -87.13
C ASP A 145 -75.32 -50.47 -86.25
N ASP A 146 -76.43 -49.74 -86.09
CA ASP A 146 -77.61 -49.36 -86.90
C ASP A 146 -78.67 -50.45 -87.22
N GLN A 147 -79.13 -51.20 -86.20
CA GLN A 147 -80.60 -51.42 -85.97
C GLN A 147 -80.95 -52.26 -84.72
N ALA A 148 -80.04 -53.10 -84.20
CA ALA A 148 -80.12 -53.57 -82.80
C ALA A 148 -79.75 -52.43 -81.80
N LYS A 149 -79.15 -51.38 -82.34
CA LYS A 149 -78.76 -50.12 -81.71
C LYS A 149 -79.93 -49.32 -81.16
N ALA A 150 -81.12 -49.30 -81.74
CA ALA A 150 -82.17 -48.39 -81.23
C ALA A 150 -82.73 -48.81 -79.85
N GLN A 151 -82.88 -50.12 -79.61
CA GLN A 151 -83.35 -50.63 -78.31
C GLN A 151 -82.20 -50.77 -77.31
N ARG A 152 -81.01 -51.20 -77.76
CA ARG A 152 -79.81 -51.15 -76.91
C ARG A 152 -79.39 -49.71 -76.58
N PHE A 153 -79.45 -48.75 -77.50
CA PHE A 153 -79.26 -47.32 -77.19
C PHE A 153 -80.33 -46.80 -76.27
N ALA A 154 -81.60 -47.21 -76.34
CA ALA A 154 -82.58 -46.69 -75.39
C ALA A 154 -82.30 -47.18 -73.96
N GLU A 155 -81.97 -48.45 -73.79
CA GLU A 155 -81.62 -49.03 -72.48
C GLU A 155 -80.22 -48.60 -72.01
N GLU A 156 -79.26 -48.53 -72.91
CA GLU A 156 -77.89 -48.07 -72.68
C GLU A 156 -77.84 -46.56 -72.47
N LYS A 157 -78.67 -45.75 -73.14
CA LYS A 157 -78.81 -44.30 -72.86
C LYS A 157 -79.49 -44.06 -71.53
N ARG A 158 -80.45 -44.88 -71.10
CA ARG A 158 -80.98 -44.84 -69.73
C ARG A 158 -79.93 -45.25 -68.69
N LYS A 159 -79.18 -46.34 -68.92
CA LYS A 159 -78.08 -46.75 -68.04
C LYS A 159 -76.93 -45.73 -68.05
N LEU A 160 -76.66 -45.08 -69.17
CA LEU A 160 -75.64 -44.04 -69.32
C LEU A 160 -76.12 -42.75 -68.66
N GLU A 161 -77.40 -42.37 -68.77
CA GLU A 161 -77.98 -41.23 -68.04
C GLU A 161 -77.99 -41.48 -66.53
N GLU A 162 -78.34 -42.70 -66.09
CA GLU A 162 -78.30 -43.09 -64.68
C GLU A 162 -76.86 -43.13 -64.15
N LYS A 163 -75.92 -43.70 -64.92
CA LYS A 163 -74.49 -43.71 -64.61
C LYS A 163 -73.88 -42.31 -64.65
N LYS A 164 -74.28 -41.44 -65.58
CA LYS A 164 -73.83 -40.05 -65.70
C LYS A 164 -74.42 -39.17 -64.60
N LYS A 165 -75.64 -39.47 -64.12
CA LYS A 165 -76.24 -38.81 -62.95
C LYS A 165 -75.60 -39.29 -61.64
N ALA A 166 -75.28 -40.58 -61.54
CA ALA A 166 -74.52 -41.13 -60.42
C ALA A 166 -73.06 -40.61 -60.40
N GLU A 167 -72.43 -40.48 -61.56
CA GLU A 167 -71.09 -39.91 -61.71
C GLU A 167 -71.09 -38.40 -61.47
N GLN A 168 -72.10 -37.66 -61.94
CA GLN A 168 -72.29 -36.25 -61.56
C GLN A 168 -72.50 -36.09 -60.06
N GLN A 169 -73.36 -36.90 -59.42
CA GLN A 169 -73.51 -36.87 -57.96
C GLN A 169 -72.21 -37.21 -57.25
N LYS A 170 -71.42 -38.15 -57.74
CA LYS A 170 -70.14 -38.52 -57.13
C LYS A 170 -69.06 -37.45 -57.32
N VAL A 171 -69.02 -36.78 -58.46
CA VAL A 171 -68.14 -35.64 -58.75
C VAL A 171 -68.55 -34.41 -57.93
N GLU A 172 -69.84 -34.15 -57.80
CA GLU A 172 -70.35 -33.04 -56.99
C GLU A 172 -70.11 -33.31 -55.50
N GLN A 173 -70.30 -34.56 -55.05
CA GLN A 173 -69.95 -34.97 -53.70
C GLN A 173 -68.44 -34.89 -53.45
N GLN A 174 -67.59 -35.32 -54.38
CA GLN A 174 -66.13 -35.15 -54.28
C GLN A 174 -65.69 -33.69 -54.30
N LYS A 175 -66.33 -32.81 -55.08
CA LYS A 175 -66.05 -31.37 -55.06
C LYS A 175 -66.44 -30.74 -53.74
N THR A 176 -67.60 -31.08 -53.18
CA THR A 176 -68.03 -30.56 -51.87
C THR A 176 -67.16 -31.08 -50.72
N ASP A 177 -66.71 -32.34 -50.77
CA ASP A 177 -65.82 -32.92 -49.76
C ASP A 177 -64.41 -32.32 -49.87
N ALA A 178 -63.90 -32.11 -51.09
CA ALA A 178 -62.63 -31.43 -51.34
C ALA A 178 -62.67 -29.97 -50.88
N GLU A 179 -63.76 -29.25 -51.14
CA GLU A 179 -63.93 -27.86 -50.72
C GLU A 179 -64.07 -27.72 -49.20
N LYS A 180 -64.79 -28.64 -48.54
CA LYS A 180 -64.82 -28.72 -47.07
C LYS A 180 -63.44 -29.01 -46.48
N LYS A 181 -62.68 -29.94 -47.07
CA LYS A 181 -61.35 -30.31 -46.59
C LYS A 181 -60.35 -29.17 -46.77
N LEU A 182 -60.43 -28.43 -47.88
CA LEU A 182 -59.60 -27.24 -48.10
C LEU A 182 -59.96 -26.10 -47.13
N ALA A 183 -61.25 -25.92 -46.83
CA ALA A 183 -61.71 -24.92 -45.86
C ALA A 183 -61.30 -25.27 -44.42
N GLU A 184 -61.33 -26.55 -44.05
CA GLU A 184 -60.87 -27.02 -42.73
C GLU A 184 -59.36 -26.89 -42.58
N ASP A 185 -58.58 -27.28 -43.60
CA ASP A 185 -57.12 -27.15 -43.60
C ASP A 185 -56.69 -25.68 -43.51
N LYS A 186 -57.38 -24.78 -44.23
CA LYS A 186 -57.14 -23.33 -44.16
C LYS A 186 -57.47 -22.75 -42.79
N ARG A 187 -58.56 -23.18 -42.14
CA ARG A 187 -58.89 -22.78 -40.76
C ARG A 187 -57.88 -23.29 -39.74
N LYS A 188 -57.37 -24.51 -39.92
CA LYS A 188 -56.36 -25.10 -39.05
C LYS A 188 -55.02 -24.38 -39.19
N ALA A 189 -54.59 -24.08 -40.42
CA ALA A 189 -53.38 -23.31 -40.69
C ALA A 189 -53.45 -21.87 -40.14
N GLU A 190 -54.61 -21.22 -40.18
CA GLU A 190 -54.81 -19.88 -39.62
C GLU A 190 -54.81 -19.90 -38.08
N ALA A 191 -55.40 -20.95 -37.47
CA ALA A 191 -55.37 -21.16 -36.02
C ALA A 191 -53.94 -21.45 -35.51
N ASP A 192 -53.18 -22.29 -36.22
CA ASP A 192 -51.78 -22.59 -35.87
C ASP A 192 -50.89 -21.35 -36.00
N LYS A 193 -51.07 -20.52 -37.04
CA LYS A 193 -50.35 -19.23 -37.16
C LYS A 193 -50.66 -18.27 -36.02
N LYS A 194 -51.92 -18.16 -35.62
CA LYS A 194 -52.32 -17.28 -34.51
C LYS A 194 -51.77 -17.76 -33.16
N ALA A 195 -51.76 -19.08 -32.94
CA ALA A 195 -51.16 -19.66 -31.73
C ALA A 195 -49.64 -19.47 -31.68
N GLU A 196 -48.95 -19.55 -32.81
CA GLU A 196 -47.51 -19.29 -32.88
C GLU A 196 -47.16 -17.82 -32.63
N GLU A 197 -47.97 -16.88 -33.17
CA GLU A 197 -47.79 -15.45 -32.95
C GLU A 197 -48.00 -15.06 -31.48
N ASP A 198 -49.04 -15.59 -30.84
CA ASP A 198 -49.30 -15.37 -29.41
C ASP A 198 -48.17 -15.95 -28.54
N LYS A 199 -47.60 -17.10 -28.92
CA LYS A 199 -46.46 -17.69 -28.22
C LYS A 199 -45.19 -16.85 -28.37
N ARG A 200 -44.94 -16.28 -29.56
CA ARG A 200 -43.81 -15.35 -29.80
C ARG A 200 -43.97 -14.04 -29.03
N LYS A 201 -45.18 -13.47 -28.96
CA LYS A 201 -45.46 -12.28 -28.14
C LYS A 201 -45.24 -12.55 -26.65
N ALA A 202 -45.74 -13.67 -26.13
CA ALA A 202 -45.54 -14.05 -24.73
C ALA A 202 -44.06 -14.27 -24.38
N GLU A 203 -43.26 -14.85 -25.28
CA GLU A 203 -41.82 -15.03 -25.05
C GLU A 203 -41.07 -13.69 -25.12
N ALA A 204 -41.46 -12.79 -26.03
CA ALA A 204 -40.90 -11.44 -26.13
C ALA A 204 -41.19 -10.60 -24.88
N ASP A 205 -42.44 -10.62 -24.37
CA ASP A 205 -42.79 -9.94 -23.13
C ASP A 205 -42.04 -10.51 -21.92
N LYS A 206 -41.87 -11.84 -21.86
CA LYS A 206 -41.10 -12.48 -20.78
C LYS A 206 -39.63 -12.07 -20.81
N LYS A 207 -39.00 -12.00 -21.99
CA LYS A 207 -37.62 -11.51 -22.15
C LYS A 207 -37.51 -10.02 -21.78
N ALA A 208 -38.46 -9.19 -22.17
CA ALA A 208 -38.48 -7.76 -21.82
C ALA A 208 -38.62 -7.54 -20.30
N ILE A 209 -39.43 -8.34 -19.61
CA ILE A 209 -39.56 -8.30 -18.15
C ILE A 209 -38.28 -8.77 -17.47
N GLU A 210 -37.65 -9.84 -17.94
CA GLU A 210 -36.38 -10.33 -17.38
C GLU A 210 -35.24 -9.32 -17.58
N GLU A 211 -35.16 -8.69 -18.75
CA GLU A 211 -34.16 -7.65 -19.02
C GLU A 211 -34.35 -6.41 -18.13
N LYS A 212 -35.60 -5.96 -17.95
CA LYS A 212 -35.91 -4.86 -17.02
C LYS A 212 -35.55 -5.22 -15.58
N LYS A 213 -35.77 -6.47 -15.16
CA LYS A 213 -35.38 -6.94 -13.82
C LYS A 213 -33.85 -6.98 -13.65
N ARG A 214 -33.11 -7.47 -14.65
CA ARG A 214 -31.64 -7.45 -14.61
C ARG A 214 -31.06 -6.04 -14.58
N LYS A 215 -31.62 -5.10 -15.35
CA LYS A 215 -31.21 -3.69 -15.31
C LYS A 215 -31.47 -3.07 -13.93
N ALA A 216 -32.65 -3.29 -13.36
CA ALA A 216 -32.96 -2.80 -12.01
C ALA A 216 -32.05 -3.41 -10.92
N GLU A 217 -31.66 -4.68 -11.05
CA GLU A 217 -30.74 -5.35 -10.13
C GLU A 217 -29.30 -4.83 -10.28
N ASP A 218 -28.83 -4.56 -11.50
CA ASP A 218 -27.51 -3.97 -11.75
C ASP A 218 -27.41 -2.53 -11.22
N ASP A 219 -28.45 -1.71 -11.45
CA ASP A 219 -28.54 -0.36 -10.88
C ASP A 219 -28.55 -0.39 -9.34
N ALA A 220 -29.34 -1.29 -8.74
CA ALA A 220 -29.35 -1.46 -7.29
C ALA A 220 -27.98 -1.91 -6.73
N ARG A 221 -27.27 -2.78 -7.46
CA ARG A 221 -25.94 -3.26 -7.08
C ARG A 221 -24.90 -2.15 -7.18
N LYS A 222 -24.95 -1.29 -8.21
CA LYS A 222 -24.07 -0.13 -8.35
C LYS A 222 -24.29 0.89 -7.23
N VAL A 223 -25.55 1.22 -6.93
CA VAL A 223 -25.88 2.13 -5.82
C VAL A 223 -25.39 1.56 -4.47
N ALA A 224 -25.51 0.25 -4.25
CA ALA A 224 -25.00 -0.38 -3.04
C ALA A 224 -23.46 -0.39 -2.98
N GLU A 225 -22.78 -0.57 -4.11
CA GLU A 225 -21.32 -0.51 -4.19
C GLU A 225 -20.78 0.92 -3.94
N ASP A 226 -21.38 1.93 -4.56
CA ASP A 226 -21.04 3.34 -4.33
C ASP A 226 -21.24 3.74 -2.86
N LYS A 227 -22.33 3.27 -2.23
CA LYS A 227 -22.57 3.51 -0.81
C LYS A 227 -21.51 2.85 0.08
N ARG A 228 -21.04 1.65 -0.27
CA ARG A 228 -19.94 0.97 0.45
C ARG A 228 -18.62 1.69 0.26
N LYS A 229 -18.29 2.14 -0.95
CA LYS A 229 -17.07 2.93 -1.22
C LYS A 229 -17.07 4.23 -0.43
N ALA A 230 -18.19 4.95 -0.43
CA ALA A 230 -18.33 6.19 0.35
C ALA A 230 -18.21 5.96 1.88
N GLU A 231 -18.71 4.83 2.41
CA GLU A 231 -18.57 4.52 3.83
C GLU A 231 -17.13 4.14 4.20
N VAL A 232 -16.43 3.39 3.34
CA VAL A 232 -15.02 3.05 3.52
C VAL A 232 -14.14 4.30 3.47
N GLU A 233 -14.39 5.20 2.52
CA GLU A 233 -13.65 6.45 2.39
C GLU A 233 -13.87 7.38 3.59
N LYS A 234 -15.11 7.47 4.10
CA LYS A 234 -15.40 8.20 5.36
C LYS A 234 -14.70 7.60 6.56
N LYS A 235 -14.62 6.26 6.66
CA LYS A 235 -13.90 5.60 7.77
C LYS A 235 -12.39 5.83 7.68
N ALA A 236 -11.82 5.75 6.48
CA ALA A 236 -10.40 6.05 6.24
C ALA A 236 -10.06 7.50 6.62
N ALA A 237 -10.87 8.47 6.16
CA ALA A 237 -10.67 9.89 6.51
C ALA A 237 -10.83 10.17 8.02
N ALA A 238 -11.73 9.46 8.70
CA ALA A 238 -11.90 9.58 10.15
C ALA A 238 -10.73 8.96 10.94
N GLU A 239 -10.18 7.83 10.47
CA GLU A 239 -9.00 7.20 11.07
C GLU A 239 -7.75 8.06 10.87
N GLU A 240 -7.56 8.64 9.68
CA GLU A 240 -6.45 9.54 9.37
C GLU A 240 -6.48 10.79 10.26
N LYS A 241 -7.66 11.40 10.45
CA LYS A 241 -7.85 12.52 11.39
C LYS A 241 -7.50 12.13 12.83
N ARG A 242 -7.87 10.93 13.27
CA ARG A 242 -7.52 10.44 14.62
C ARG A 242 -6.02 10.20 14.78
N LYS A 243 -5.34 9.67 13.76
CA LYS A 243 -3.87 9.52 13.78
C LYS A 243 -3.17 10.88 13.83
N ALA A 244 -3.60 11.84 13.01
CA ALA A 244 -3.05 13.20 13.02
C ALA A 244 -3.28 13.94 14.36
N GLU A 245 -4.43 13.74 15.00
CA GLU A 245 -4.72 14.34 16.32
C GLU A 245 -3.91 13.65 17.44
N ALA A 246 -3.71 12.34 17.36
CA ALA A 246 -2.86 11.59 18.29
C ALA A 246 -1.38 11.98 18.17
N ASP A 247 -0.86 12.14 16.94
CA ASP A 247 0.51 12.59 16.69
C ASP A 247 0.74 14.03 17.20
N LYS A 248 -0.23 14.94 16.98
CA LYS A 248 -0.14 16.30 17.53
C LYS A 248 -0.12 16.31 19.06
N LYS A 249 -0.94 15.47 19.70
CA LYS A 249 -0.98 15.37 21.16
C LYS A 249 0.31 14.78 21.73
N ALA A 250 0.88 13.77 21.06
CA ALA A 250 2.17 13.19 21.45
C ALA A 250 3.33 14.19 21.28
N GLU A 251 3.31 15.01 20.22
CA GLU A 251 4.31 16.06 20.02
C GLU A 251 4.17 17.19 21.06
N GLU A 252 2.94 17.59 21.40
CA GLU A 252 2.69 18.60 22.44
C GLU A 252 3.15 18.12 23.83
N ASP A 253 2.84 16.88 24.21
CA ASP A 253 3.31 16.29 25.48
C ASP A 253 4.83 16.17 25.53
N LYS A 254 5.48 15.84 24.41
CA LYS A 254 6.94 15.78 24.32
C LYS A 254 7.59 17.17 24.45
N ARG A 255 6.99 18.21 23.86
CA ARG A 255 7.44 19.60 24.01
C ARG A 255 7.25 20.11 25.44
N LYS A 256 6.13 19.77 26.10
CA LYS A 256 5.89 20.12 27.51
C LYS A 256 6.90 19.44 28.44
N ALA A 257 7.17 18.16 28.25
CA ALA A 257 8.17 17.43 29.03
C ALA A 257 9.60 17.97 28.84
N GLU A 258 9.97 18.38 27.63
CA GLU A 258 11.29 18.98 27.37
C GLU A 258 11.41 20.39 27.97
N ALA A 259 10.34 21.20 27.90
CA ALA A 259 10.29 22.52 28.52
C ALA A 259 10.40 22.43 30.05
N GLU A 260 9.69 21.49 30.68
CA GLU A 260 9.74 21.28 32.13
C GLU A 260 11.13 20.79 32.58
N LYS A 261 11.78 19.89 31.82
CA LYS A 261 13.17 19.50 32.09
C LYS A 261 14.15 20.65 31.94
N LYS A 262 13.99 21.52 30.94
CA LYS A 262 14.85 22.71 30.78
C LYS A 262 14.65 23.71 31.89
N ALA A 263 13.41 23.98 32.30
CA ALA A 263 13.12 24.87 33.43
C ALA A 263 13.70 24.33 34.74
N ALA A 264 13.54 23.04 35.03
CA ALA A 264 14.12 22.41 36.23
C ALA A 264 15.65 22.43 36.22
N ALA A 265 16.28 22.24 35.05
CA ALA A 265 17.74 22.31 34.91
C ALA A 265 18.27 23.76 35.08
N GLU A 266 17.56 24.75 34.55
CA GLU A 266 17.93 26.16 34.68
C GLU A 266 17.74 26.66 36.12
N GLU A 267 16.65 26.27 36.79
CA GLU A 267 16.41 26.61 38.20
C GLU A 267 17.47 25.98 39.11
N LYS A 268 17.85 24.73 38.84
CA LYS A 268 18.91 24.05 39.60
C LYS A 268 20.25 24.73 39.36
N LYS A 269 20.59 25.12 38.12
CA LYS A 269 21.79 25.91 37.82
C LYS A 269 21.80 27.26 38.56
N ARG A 270 20.72 28.04 38.50
CA ARG A 270 20.61 29.32 39.21
C ARG A 270 20.76 29.16 40.72
N LYS A 271 20.14 28.15 41.33
CA LYS A 271 20.32 27.86 42.76
C LYS A 271 21.77 27.51 43.11
N THR A 272 22.49 26.80 42.23
CA THR A 272 23.89 26.43 42.47
C THR A 272 24.82 27.63 42.29
N GLU A 273 24.56 28.48 41.30
CA GLU A 273 25.33 29.71 41.05
C GLU A 273 25.11 30.76 42.15
N GLU A 274 23.89 30.89 42.67
CA GLU A 274 23.58 31.82 43.76
C GLU A 274 24.23 31.39 45.09
N ASP A 275 24.24 30.09 45.41
CA ASP A 275 24.89 29.55 46.62
C ASP A 275 26.43 29.68 46.53
N ALA A 276 27.00 29.41 45.35
CA ALA A 276 28.42 29.61 45.09
C ALA A 276 28.83 31.08 45.19
N LYS A 277 28.01 32.00 44.67
CA LYS A 277 28.28 33.45 44.75
C LYS A 277 28.19 33.97 46.19
N LYS A 278 27.21 33.52 46.98
CA LYS A 278 27.08 33.87 48.40
C LYS A 278 28.26 33.35 49.24
N LYS A 279 28.76 32.13 48.97
CA LYS A 279 29.96 31.60 49.63
C LYS A 279 31.23 32.38 49.27
N ALA A 280 31.43 32.69 47.99
CA ALA A 280 32.58 33.46 47.55
C ALA A 280 32.59 34.90 48.12
N GLU A 281 31.41 35.52 48.24
CA GLU A 281 31.28 36.86 48.81
C GLU A 281 31.50 36.87 50.33
N ALA A 282 31.02 35.85 51.05
CA ALA A 282 31.26 35.69 52.48
C ALA A 282 32.73 35.40 52.82
N GLU A 283 33.43 34.63 51.98
CA GLU A 283 34.87 34.37 52.14
C GLU A 283 35.69 35.65 51.85
N LYS A 284 35.32 36.41 50.82
CA LYS A 284 35.95 37.68 50.48
C LYS A 284 35.72 38.75 51.56
N ALA A 285 34.53 38.79 52.16
CA ALA A 285 34.23 39.68 53.28
C ALA A 285 35.03 39.30 54.55
N ARG A 286 35.22 38.00 54.83
CA ARG A 286 36.09 37.55 55.94
C ARG A 286 37.55 37.91 55.71
N GLN A 287 38.06 37.74 54.49
CA GLN A 287 39.45 38.04 54.15
C GLN A 287 39.76 39.54 54.17
N LEU A 288 38.77 40.39 53.89
CA LEU A 288 38.85 41.85 54.04
C LEU A 288 38.78 42.30 55.51
N LEU A 289 38.02 41.59 56.36
CA LEU A 289 37.89 41.95 57.79
C LEU A 289 39.10 41.51 58.62
N GLU A 290 39.79 40.43 58.23
CA GLU A 290 40.96 39.89 58.95
C GLU A 290 42.28 40.61 58.57
N ASN A 291 42.34 41.23 57.38
CA ASN A 291 43.49 42.00 56.88
C ASN A 291 43.21 43.52 56.76
N GLY A 292 42.31 44.07 57.59
CA GLY A 292 42.04 45.50 57.62
C GLY A 292 43.28 46.34 58.01
N ASP A 293 43.66 47.26 57.10
CA ASP A 293 44.51 48.46 57.25
C ASP A 293 45.79 48.36 58.11
N LYS A 294 46.50 47.22 58.08
CA LYS A 294 47.83 47.14 58.70
C LYS A 294 48.91 47.57 57.70
N ASN A 295 49.59 48.66 58.01
CA ASN A 295 50.68 49.20 57.21
C ASN A 295 52.02 48.63 57.70
N TRP A 296 52.53 47.61 57.00
CA TRP A 296 53.80 46.98 57.36
C TRP A 296 54.98 47.79 56.81
N MET A 297 55.90 48.20 57.67
CA MET A 297 57.14 48.89 57.30
C MET A 297 58.34 48.08 57.75
N VAL A 298 59.49 48.24 57.10
CA VAL A 298 60.76 47.67 57.58
C VAL A 298 61.57 48.75 58.27
N GLN A 299 61.77 48.66 59.59
CA GLN A 299 62.71 49.53 60.28
C GLN A 299 64.12 49.02 60.02
N VAL A 300 64.96 49.86 59.43
CA VAL A 300 66.29 49.46 58.97
C VAL A 300 67.39 49.95 59.92
N ALA A 301 67.22 51.16 60.47
CA ALA A 301 68.18 51.77 61.39
C ALA A 301 67.52 52.82 62.30
N LEU A 302 68.21 53.15 63.39
CA LEU A 302 67.90 54.27 64.28
C LEU A 302 69.16 55.15 64.36
N ALA A 303 69.11 56.32 63.74
CA ALA A 303 70.25 57.24 63.69
C ALA A 303 70.23 58.20 64.88
N ALA A 304 71.40 58.50 65.46
CA ALA A 304 71.52 59.40 66.61
C ALA A 304 71.24 60.88 66.27
N ASN A 305 71.44 61.30 65.02
CA ASN A 305 71.23 62.67 64.55
C ASN A 305 70.70 62.70 63.11
N GLN A 306 70.25 63.87 62.65
CA GLN A 306 69.65 64.06 61.32
C GLN A 306 70.63 63.77 60.18
N ALA A 307 71.88 64.24 60.29
CA ALA A 307 72.90 64.02 59.27
C ALA A 307 73.20 62.52 59.03
N ASN A 308 73.26 61.73 60.10
CA ASN A 308 73.43 60.28 60.01
C ASN A 308 72.20 59.61 59.40
N ALA A 309 70.99 60.12 59.71
CA ALA A 309 69.76 59.62 59.12
C ALA A 309 69.71 59.89 57.61
N ASP A 310 70.03 61.11 57.17
CA ASP A 310 70.00 61.50 55.76
C ASP A 310 71.00 60.72 54.91
N THR A 311 72.17 60.40 55.48
CA THR A 311 73.18 59.54 54.84
C THR A 311 72.61 58.14 54.56
N VAL A 312 71.92 57.56 55.54
CA VAL A 312 71.31 56.23 55.41
C VAL A 312 70.10 56.25 54.46
N VAL A 313 69.28 57.29 54.54
CA VAL A 313 68.14 57.51 53.63
C VAL A 313 68.62 57.63 52.19
N SER A 314 69.71 58.36 51.95
CA SER A 314 70.26 58.54 50.61
C SER A 314 70.76 57.22 50.02
N LYS A 315 71.44 56.39 50.82
CA LYS A 315 71.87 55.03 50.39
C LYS A 315 70.69 54.13 50.02
N LEU A 316 69.64 54.13 50.86
CA LEU A 316 68.45 53.32 50.62
C LEU A 316 67.64 53.81 49.42
N ARG A 317 67.47 55.13 49.26
CA ARG A 317 66.80 55.72 48.09
C ARG A 317 67.59 55.50 46.80
N ALA A 318 68.92 55.55 46.84
CA ALA A 318 69.77 55.22 45.70
C ALA A 318 69.59 53.77 45.23
N LYS A 319 69.23 52.86 46.14
CA LYS A 319 68.86 51.47 45.83
C LYS A 319 67.40 51.30 45.39
N GLY A 320 66.64 52.39 45.25
CA GLY A 320 65.24 52.38 44.82
C GLY A 320 64.23 52.09 45.93
N TYR A 321 64.65 52.05 47.20
CA TYR A 321 63.74 51.83 48.32
C TYR A 321 62.98 53.13 48.66
N LYS A 322 61.68 53.00 48.95
CA LYS A 322 60.86 54.10 49.47
C LYS A 322 61.13 54.25 50.97
N VAL A 323 61.83 55.31 51.37
CA VAL A 323 62.25 55.51 52.77
C VAL A 323 61.44 56.62 53.44
N THR A 324 60.93 56.34 54.62
CA THR A 324 60.23 57.27 55.52
C THR A 324 61.01 57.38 56.83
N THR A 325 61.23 58.60 57.32
CA THR A 325 61.86 58.86 58.61
C THR A 325 60.85 59.34 59.63
N SER A 326 61.03 58.95 60.89
CA SER A 326 60.21 59.43 62.01
C SER A 326 61.12 59.83 63.16
N PRO A 327 60.98 61.04 63.71
CA PRO A 327 61.70 61.41 64.93
C PRO A 327 61.17 60.57 66.10
N THR A 328 62.08 60.14 66.97
CA THR A 328 61.78 59.43 68.22
C THR A 328 62.64 60.01 69.34
N SER A 329 62.29 59.74 70.60
CA SER A 329 63.06 60.21 71.77
C SER A 329 64.51 59.70 71.82
N LYS A 330 64.83 58.63 71.09
CA LYS A 330 66.17 58.01 71.05
C LYS A 330 66.96 58.33 69.76
N GLY A 331 66.41 59.18 68.88
CA GLY A 331 66.98 59.48 67.57
C GLY A 331 65.96 59.36 66.44
N ILE A 332 66.44 59.34 65.19
CA ILE A 332 65.59 59.31 64.00
C ILE A 332 65.49 57.89 63.47
N ARG A 333 64.27 57.35 63.48
CA ARG A 333 63.96 56.04 62.96
C ARG A 333 63.87 56.12 61.44
N ILE A 334 64.49 55.16 60.75
CA ILE A 334 64.50 55.07 59.30
C ILE A 334 63.78 53.80 58.89
N MET A 335 62.70 53.95 58.12
CA MET A 335 61.80 52.86 57.74
C MET A 335 61.64 52.79 56.22
N VAL A 336 61.49 51.59 55.69
CA VAL A 336 61.32 51.34 54.26
C VAL A 336 59.93 50.79 53.96
N GLY A 337 59.22 51.53 53.11
CA GLY A 337 58.02 51.17 52.34
C GLY A 337 56.75 50.85 53.15
N PRO A 338 55.59 51.48 52.87
CA PRO A 338 54.33 50.92 53.33
C PRO A 338 54.02 49.69 52.47
N SER A 339 53.93 48.55 53.13
CA SER A 339 53.60 47.27 52.53
C SER A 339 52.24 46.83 53.04
N LYS A 340 51.37 46.35 52.14
CA LYS A 340 50.01 45.91 52.49
C LYS A 340 50.01 44.62 53.30
N ASP A 341 51.05 43.82 53.14
CA ASP A 341 51.17 42.50 53.74
C ASP A 341 52.49 42.33 54.48
N ARG A 342 52.48 41.65 55.62
CA ARG A 342 53.68 41.33 56.41
C ARG A 342 54.74 40.61 55.59
N GLU A 343 54.31 39.70 54.72
CA GLU A 343 55.20 38.91 53.88
C GLU A 343 55.96 39.77 52.87
N THR A 344 55.29 40.76 52.27
CA THR A 344 55.94 41.71 51.36
C THR A 344 56.96 42.60 52.08
N ALA A 345 56.68 43.00 53.33
CA ALA A 345 57.65 43.69 54.17
C ALA A 345 58.82 42.78 54.58
N ASP A 346 58.58 41.51 54.89
CA ASP A 346 59.63 40.54 55.22
C ASP A 346 60.55 40.26 54.03
N ALA A 347 60.01 40.22 52.81
CA ALA A 347 60.79 40.12 51.59
C ALA A 347 61.70 41.35 51.39
N ALA A 348 61.18 42.55 51.64
CA ALA A 348 61.98 43.77 51.61
C ALA A 348 63.08 43.77 52.69
N ARG A 349 62.76 43.33 53.92
CA ARG A 349 63.75 43.15 55.00
C ARG A 349 64.88 42.23 54.56
N LYS A 350 64.54 41.05 54.01
CA LYS A 350 65.54 40.08 53.51
C LYS A 350 66.45 40.72 52.46
N LYS A 351 65.89 41.45 51.48
CA LYS A 351 66.68 42.14 50.45
C LYS A 351 67.63 43.19 51.04
N ILE A 352 67.19 43.97 52.03
CA ILE A 352 68.01 45.00 52.69
C ILE A 352 69.12 44.35 53.53
N THR A 353 68.82 43.27 54.24
CA THR A 353 69.80 42.54 55.05
C THR A 353 70.82 41.77 54.20
N SER A 354 70.41 41.25 53.04
CA SER A 354 71.30 40.55 52.11
C SER A 354 72.21 41.47 51.30
N ASP A 355 71.88 42.77 51.19
CA ASP A 355 72.73 43.73 50.48
C ASP A 355 73.89 44.20 51.38
N GLU A 356 75.08 43.63 51.15
CA GLU A 356 76.30 43.96 51.90
C GLU A 356 76.67 45.45 51.80
N SER A 357 76.31 46.13 50.70
CA SER A 357 76.62 47.55 50.50
C SER A 357 75.82 48.48 51.42
N LEU A 358 74.70 47.99 51.97
CA LEU A 358 73.90 48.73 52.93
C LEU A 358 74.39 48.50 54.36
N ASN A 359 74.98 47.35 54.66
CA ASN A 359 75.43 46.93 56.00
C ASN A 359 74.33 47.09 57.08
N MET A 360 73.07 46.83 56.72
CA MET A 360 71.88 47.03 57.56
C MET A 360 71.31 45.69 58.05
N LYS A 361 72.09 44.99 58.87
CA LYS A 361 71.76 43.65 59.39
C LYS A 361 70.69 43.65 60.50
N SER A 362 70.43 44.81 61.10
CA SER A 362 69.44 44.99 62.18
C SER A 362 68.06 45.41 61.67
N ALA A 363 67.70 45.08 60.42
CA ALA A 363 66.39 45.42 59.89
C ALA A 363 65.31 44.48 60.46
N TRP A 364 64.15 45.00 60.86
CA TRP A 364 62.98 44.19 61.25
C TRP A 364 61.68 44.79 60.73
N VAL A 365 60.66 43.94 60.59
CA VAL A 365 59.32 44.33 60.14
C VAL A 365 58.51 44.83 61.33
N ILE A 366 57.82 45.96 61.16
CA ILE A 366 56.97 46.59 62.15
C ILE A 366 55.63 46.94 61.53
N ASP A 367 54.55 46.70 62.28
CA ASP A 367 53.25 47.28 62.00
C ASP A 367 53.29 48.77 62.37
N TRP A 368 53.23 49.65 61.36
CA TRP A 368 53.40 51.07 61.53
C TRP A 368 52.14 51.82 61.15
N VAL A 369 51.54 52.45 62.16
CA VAL A 369 50.49 53.44 61.96
C VAL A 369 51.13 54.83 61.80
N PRO A 370 50.78 55.59 60.74
CA PRO A 370 51.17 56.99 60.57
C PRO A 370 50.82 57.84 61.80
N LEU A 371 51.64 58.84 62.13
CA LEU A 371 51.41 59.68 63.33
C LEU A 371 50.09 60.47 63.26
N ASP A 372 49.63 60.82 62.06
CA ASP A 372 48.34 61.45 61.78
C ASP A 372 47.13 60.53 62.02
N GLN A 373 47.36 59.23 62.16
CA GLN A 373 46.34 58.20 62.38
C GLN A 373 46.44 57.53 63.77
N ARG A 374 47.35 57.99 64.63
CA ARG A 374 47.59 57.41 65.97
C ARG A 374 46.77 58.06 67.06
#